data_AF-A0A7C6Y4Z0-F1
#
_entry.id   AF-A0A7C6Y4Z0-F1
#
_cell.length_a   1.000
_cell.length_b   1.000
_cell.length_c   1.000
_cell.angle_alpha   90.00
_cell.angle_beta   90.00
_cell.angle_gamma   90.00
#
_symmetry.space_group_name_H-M   'P 1'
#
loop_
_entity.id
_entity.type
_entity.pdbx_description
1 polymer ?
#
loop_
_entity_poly.entity_id
_entity_poly.type
_entity_poly.pdbx_seq_one_letter_code
_entity_poly.pdbx_strand_id
1 'polypeptide(L)'
;IIVVAGMEGALASVVGGLVDVPVIAVPTSVGYGANFGGFSALLTMLNSCSSGIGVVNIDNGYGAAALADVIIRSAEKIKRNNGEE
;
A
#
# COMPACT_ATOMS: atom_id res chain seq x y z
N ILE A 1 6.41 -0.77 -3.07
CA ILE A 1 5.51 -1.50 -4.01
C ILE A 1 4.09 -0.97 -3.82
N ILE A 2 3.34 -0.71 -4.89
CA ILE A 2 1.93 -0.30 -4.78
C ILE A 2 1.06 -1.51 -5.11
N VAL A 3 0.18 -1.91 -4.19
CA VAL A 3 -0.75 -3.04 -4.34
C VAL A 3 -2.15 -2.49 -4.50
N VAL A 4 -2.80 -2.83 -5.61
CA VAL A 4 -4.17 -2.38 -5.93
C VAL A 4 -5.07 -3.60 -5.92
N ALA A 5 -6.09 -3.62 -5.06
CA ALA A 5 -7.02 -4.74 -4.99
C ALA A 5 -8.42 -4.32 -4.51
N GLY A 6 -9.44 -4.94 -5.08
CA GLY A 6 -10.84 -4.69 -4.72
C GLY A 6 -11.62 -5.90 -4.23
N MET A 7 -11.16 -7.13 -4.50
CA MET A 7 -11.72 -8.33 -3.87
C MET A 7 -10.92 -8.67 -2.61
N GLU A 8 -11.59 -8.81 -1.46
CA GLU A 8 -11.09 -9.18 -0.11
C GLU A 8 -9.82 -8.45 0.41
N GLY A 9 -9.06 -7.68 -0.37
CA GLY A 9 -7.89 -6.91 0.07
C GLY A 9 -6.67 -7.72 0.55
N ALA A 10 -6.74 -9.05 0.60
CA ALA A 10 -5.71 -9.92 1.19
C ALA A 10 -4.33 -9.83 0.50
N LEU A 11 -4.30 -9.42 -0.78
CA LEU A 11 -3.07 -9.28 -1.57
C LEU A 11 -2.04 -8.37 -0.90
N ALA A 12 -2.47 -7.30 -0.23
CA ALA A 12 -1.56 -6.38 0.45
C ALA A 12 -0.77 -7.09 1.56
N SER A 13 -1.46 -7.90 2.38
CA SER A 13 -0.86 -8.69 3.46
C SER A 13 0.13 -9.73 2.95
N VAL A 14 -0.20 -10.41 1.85
CA VAL A 14 0.68 -11.41 1.24
C VAL A 14 1.96 -10.75 0.74
N VAL A 15 1.83 -9.66 -0.03
CA VAL A 15 2.98 -8.94 -0.56
C VAL A 15 3.85 -8.39 0.57
N GLY A 16 3.27 -7.78 1.60
CA GLY A 16 4.03 -7.27 2.74
C GLY A 16 4.77 -8.36 3.54
N GLY A 17 4.32 -9.61 3.48
CA GLY A 17 5.04 -10.74 4.09
C GLY A 17 6.18 -11.30 3.23
N LEU A 18 6.28 -10.90 1.95
CA LEU A 18 7.22 -11.46 0.97
C LEU A 18 8.33 -10.48 0.57
N VAL A 19 8.23 -9.20 0.97
CA VAL A 19 9.12 -8.15 0.47
C VAL A 19 9.70 -7.32 1.63
N ASP A 20 10.97 -6.95 1.51
CA ASP A 20 11.67 -6.12 2.50
C ASP A 20 11.57 -4.61 2.19
N VAL A 21 10.54 -4.19 1.46
CA VAL A 21 10.32 -2.79 1.04
C VAL A 21 8.91 -2.32 1.42
N PRO A 22 8.70 -1.00 1.61
CA PRO A 22 7.36 -0.50 1.94
C PRO A 22 6.31 -0.89 0.89
N VAL A 23 5.14 -1.29 1.38
CA VAL A 23 3.98 -1.65 0.57
C VAL A 23 2.88 -0.61 0.79
N ILE A 24 2.35 -0.05 -0.30
CA ILE A 24 1.26 0.92 -0.26
C ILE A 24 0.03 0.23 -0.85
N ALA A 25 -0.98 0.03 -0.02
CA ALA A 25 -2.21 -0.67 -0.37
C ALA A 25 -3.28 0.33 -0.82
N VAL A 26 -3.82 0.13 -2.02
CA VAL A 26 -4.90 0.91 -2.63
C VAL A 26 -6.12 0.01 -2.73
N PRO A 27 -7.09 0.14 -1.82
CA PRO A 27 -8.35 -0.54 -1.97
C PRO A 27 -9.10 0.07 -3.16
N THR A 28 -9.76 -0.76 -3.97
CA THR A 28 -10.55 -0.27 -5.11
C THR A 28 -12.03 -0.54 -4.92
N SER A 29 -12.86 0.39 -5.39
CA SER A 29 -14.32 0.23 -5.36
C SER A 29 -14.83 -0.85 -6.33
N VAL A 30 -14.01 -1.20 -7.32
CA VAL A 30 -14.26 -2.31 -8.26
C VAL A 30 -13.99 -3.66 -7.62
N GLY A 31 -15.00 -4.51 -7.59
CA GLY A 31 -14.93 -5.89 -7.11
C GLY A 31 -16.34 -6.50 -7.13
N TYR A 32 -16.43 -7.82 -7.21
CA TYR A 32 -17.72 -8.52 -7.26
C TYR A 32 -18.19 -8.94 -5.86
N GLY A 33 -19.50 -9.19 -5.73
CA GLY A 33 -20.10 -9.67 -4.48
C GLY A 33 -20.18 -8.58 -3.40
N ALA A 34 -19.90 -8.96 -2.15
CA ALA A 34 -20.02 -8.12 -0.96
C ALA A 34 -18.84 -7.12 -0.79
N ASN A 35 -18.41 -6.46 -1.87
CA ASN A 35 -17.31 -5.49 -1.80
C ASN A 35 -17.73 -4.15 -1.16
N PHE A 36 -19.04 -3.84 -1.16
CA PHE A 36 -19.59 -2.59 -0.64
C PHE A 36 -18.82 -1.35 -1.13
N GLY A 37 -18.56 -1.25 -2.44
CA GLY A 37 -17.83 -0.10 -3.00
C GLY A 37 -16.39 0.03 -2.51
N GLY A 38 -15.73 -1.07 -2.13
CA GLY A 38 -14.32 -1.10 -1.70
C GLY A 38 -14.13 -1.16 -0.19
N PHE A 39 -15.21 -1.06 0.61
CA PHE A 39 -15.10 -1.14 2.07
C PHE A 39 -14.60 -2.50 2.56
N SER A 40 -14.95 -3.61 1.91
CA SER A 40 -14.40 -4.91 2.32
C SER A 40 -12.88 -4.93 2.10
N ALA A 41 -12.41 -4.46 0.94
CA ALA A 41 -10.98 -4.41 0.64
C ALA A 41 -10.24 -3.46 1.59
N LEU A 42 -10.79 -2.26 1.83
CA LEU A 42 -10.22 -1.29 2.77
C LEU A 42 -10.09 -1.87 4.17
N LEU A 43 -11.16 -2.47 4.71
CA LEU A 43 -11.14 -3.04 6.04
C LEU A 43 -10.17 -4.22 6.15
N THR A 44 -10.09 -5.09 5.14
CA THR A 44 -9.09 -6.18 5.18
C THR A 44 -7.67 -5.64 5.12
N MET A 45 -7.38 -4.66 4.26
CA MET A 45 -6.06 -4.05 4.16
C MET A 45 -5.65 -3.35 5.47
N LEU A 46 -6.58 -2.66 6.13
CA LEU A 46 -6.34 -2.00 7.43
C LEU A 46 -6.15 -3.00 8.58
N ASN A 47 -6.77 -4.18 8.51
CA ASN A 47 -6.61 -5.25 9.50
C ASN A 47 -5.36 -6.12 9.23
N SER A 48 -4.49 -5.75 8.30
CA SER A 48 -3.26 -6.50 8.04
C SER A 48 -2.30 -6.43 9.23
N CYS A 49 -1.74 -7.57 9.63
CA CYS A 49 -0.67 -7.66 10.62
C CYS A 49 0.73 -7.59 9.99
N SER A 50 0.83 -7.51 8.66
CA SER A 50 2.12 -7.44 7.99
C SER A 50 2.73 -6.04 8.16
N SER A 51 4.01 -6.03 8.55
CA SER A 51 4.75 -4.78 8.79
C SER A 51 5.07 -4.06 7.50
N GLY A 52 5.14 -2.73 7.55
CA GLY A 52 5.53 -1.92 6.39
C GLY A 52 4.41 -1.70 5.36
N ILE A 53 3.15 -2.01 5.69
CA ILE A 53 1.98 -1.69 4.87
C ILE A 53 1.40 -0.33 5.27
N GLY A 54 1.22 0.56 4.31
CA GLY A 54 0.43 1.78 4.43
C GLY A 54 -0.81 1.73 3.54
N VAL A 55 -2.00 1.97 4.08
CA VAL A 55 -3.25 1.93 3.31
C VAL A 55 -3.70 3.35 2.95
N VAL A 56 -4.10 3.57 1.70
CA VAL A 56 -4.69 4.84 1.26
C VAL A 56 -6.20 4.72 1.07
N ASN A 57 -6.86 5.85 0.80
CA ASN A 57 -8.30 5.88 0.52
C ASN A 57 -8.67 4.99 -0.67
N ILE A 58 -9.94 4.57 -0.71
CA ILE A 58 -10.50 3.82 -1.83
C ILE A 58 -10.28 4.59 -3.14
N ASP A 59 -9.82 3.87 -4.16
CA ASP A 59 -9.48 4.36 -5.51
C ASP A 59 -8.39 5.45 -5.55
N ASN A 60 -7.70 5.72 -4.43
CA ASN A 60 -6.71 6.80 -4.36
C ASN A 60 -5.32 6.37 -4.87
N GLY A 61 -5.25 6.00 -6.15
CA GLY A 61 -3.99 5.65 -6.82
C GLY A 61 -2.99 6.82 -6.85
N TYR A 62 -3.49 8.06 -6.96
CA TYR A 62 -2.64 9.25 -6.89
C TYR A 62 -1.96 9.38 -5.52
N GLY A 63 -2.71 9.26 -4.43
CA GLY A 63 -2.18 9.33 -3.08
C GLY A 63 -1.13 8.25 -2.82
N ALA A 64 -1.31 7.05 -3.39
CA ALA A 64 -0.31 6.00 -3.31
C ALA A 64 0.98 6.34 -4.07
N ALA A 65 0.87 6.86 -5.29
CA ALA A 65 2.03 7.29 -6.07
C ALA A 65 2.78 8.44 -5.40
N ALA A 66 2.06 9.45 -4.89
CA ALA A 66 2.64 10.58 -4.18
C ALA A 66 3.35 10.12 -2.89
N LEU A 67 2.73 9.22 -2.11
CA LEU A 67 3.36 8.66 -0.92
C LEU A 67 4.62 7.85 -1.27
N ALA A 68 4.59 7.08 -2.36
CA ALA A 68 5.77 6.34 -2.83
C ALA A 68 6.93 7.29 -3.17
N ASP A 69 6.67 8.37 -3.89
CA ASP A 69 7.68 9.39 -4.23
C ASP A 69 8.29 10.02 -2.97
N VAL A 70 7.46 10.38 -1.98
CA VAL A 70 7.94 10.92 -0.71
C VAL A 70 8.82 9.92 0.05
N ILE A 71 8.45 8.63 0.07
CA ILE A 71 9.25 7.57 0.69
C ILE A 71 10.62 7.45 -0.02
N ILE A 72 10.63 7.42 -1.35
CA ILE A 72 11.86 7.31 -2.15
C ILE A 72 12.79 8.49 -1.87
N ARG A 73 12.28 9.73 -1.96
CA ARG A 73 13.07 10.93 -1.67
C ARG A 73 13.60 10.96 -0.25
N SER A 74 12.82 10.47 0.72
CA SER A 74 13.25 10.36 2.10
C SER A 74 14.40 9.37 2.25
N ALA A 75 14.32 8.22 1.58
CA ALA A 75 15.40 7.22 1.57
C ALA A 75 16.67 7.77 0.90
N GLU A 76 16.56 8.45 -0.25
CA GLU A 76 17.69 9.10 -0.93
C GLU A 76 18.35 10.16 -0.05
N LYS A 77 17.55 10.96 0.66
CA LYS A 77 18.06 11.97 1.60
C LYS A 77 18.84 11.32 2.75
N ILE A 78 18.37 10.19 3.28
CA ILE A 78 19.07 9.45 4.33
C ILE A 78 20.41 8.90 3.81
N LYS A 79 20.41 8.27 2.63
CA LYS A 79 21.65 7.76 1.99
C LYS A 79 22.69 8.87 1.81
N ARG A 80 22.27 10.00 1.24
CA ARG A 80 23.13 11.19 1.08
C ARG A 80 23.69 11.70 2.40
N ASN A 81 22.88 11.75 3.46
CA ASN A 81 23.35 12.19 4.78
C ASN A 81 24.35 11.22 5.41
N ASN A 82 24.27 9.93 5.05
CA ASN A 82 25.18 8.89 5.53
C ASN A 82 26.45 8.77 4.67
N GLY A 83 26.58 9.56 3.59
CA GLY A 83 27.73 9.50 2.68
C GLY A 83 27.78 8.24 1.82
N GLU A 84 26.65 7.54 1.68
CA GLU A 84 26.50 6.38 0.80
C GLU A 84 25.99 6.89 -0.57
N GLU A 85 26.88 6.93 -1.56
CA GLU A 85 26.54 7.23 -2.98
C GLU A 85 26.10 5.96 -3.73
#